data_AF-A0A2T6N6W3-F1
#
_entry.id   AF-A0A2T6N6W3-F1
#
_cell.length_a   1.000
_cell.length_b   1.000
_cell.length_c   1.000
_cell.angle_alpha   90.00
_cell.angle_beta   90.00
_cell.angle_gamma   90.00
#
_symmetry.space_group_name_H-M   'P 1'
#
loop_
_entity.id
_entity.type
_entity.pdbx_description
1 polymer ?
#
loop_
_entity_poly.entity_id
_entity_poly.type
_entity_poly.pdbx_seq_one_letter_code
_entity_poly.pdbx_strand_id
1 'polypeptide(L)' 'MLQELKRLQTEWRFELIEIDIDRYPEIRDSYDTRIPLLEDNQGRCLSEYFLDQASLLSYLQGA' A
#
# COMPACT_ATOMS: atom_id res chain seq x y z
N MET A 1 3.64 6.42 6.19
CA MET A 1 2.64 5.67 5.41
C MET A 1 1.79 4.77 6.29
N LEU A 2 2.36 3.74 6.95
CA LEU A 2 1.59 2.74 7.71
C LEU A 2 0.63 3.28 8.80
N GLN A 3 1.09 4.22 9.63
CA GLN A 3 0.24 4.80 10.69
C GLN A 3 -1.00 5.50 10.14
N GLU A 4 -0.82 6.21 9.03
CA GLU A 4 -1.91 6.92 8.35
C GLU A 4 -2.88 5.93 7.68
N LEU A 5 -2.36 4.85 7.09
CA LEU A 5 -3.19 3.77 6.55
C LEU A 5 -4.03 3.10 7.64
N LYS A 6 -3.48 2.84 8.84
CA LYS A 6 -4.25 2.28 9.97
C LYS A 6 -5.37 3.23 10.44
N ARG A 7 -5.13 4.54 10.41
CA ARG A 7 -6.16 5.55 10.69
C ARG A 7 -7.29 5.48 9.65
N LEU A 8 -6.94 5.53 8.37
CA LEU A 8 -7.91 5.48 7.26
C LEU A 8 -8.64 4.14 7.18
N GLN A 9 -8.00 3.04 7.57
CA GLN A 9 -8.60 1.71 7.63
C GLN A 9 -9.87 1.69 8.48
N THR A 10 -9.86 2.40 9.61
CA THR A 10 -11.00 2.49 10.52
C THR A 10 -12.14 3.30 9.89
N GLU A 11 -11.80 4.37 9.18
CA GLU A 11 -12.76 5.31 8.57
C GLU A 11 -13.42 4.70 7.31
N TRP A 12 -12.63 4.06 6.45
CA TRP A 12 -13.05 3.56 5.13
C TRP A 12 -13.31 2.05 5.09
N ARG A 13 -13.01 1.32 6.17
CA ARG A 13 -13.26 -0.11 6.34
C ARG A 13 -12.68 -1.00 5.23
N PHE A 14 -11.44 -0.73 4.83
CA PHE A 14 -10.70 -1.61 3.92
C PHE A 14 -9.81 -2.61 4.67
N GLU A 15 -9.37 -3.66 3.97
CA GLU A 15 -8.37 -4.59 4.47
C GLU A 15 -6.97 -4.07 4.17
N LEU A 16 -6.10 -4.05 5.18
CA LEU A 16 -4.70 -3.65 5.05
C LEU A 16 -3.81 -4.84 5.36
N ILE A 17 -3.01 -5.26 4.38
CA ILE A 17 -2.03 -6.34 4.53
C ILE A 17 -0.64 -5.72 4.53
N GLU A 18 0.10 -5.91 5.63
CA GLU A 18 1.48 -5.46 5.77
C GLU A 18 2.43 -6.60 5.40
N ILE A 19 3.29 -6.38 4.40
CA ILE A 19 4.27 -7.36 3.93
C ILE A 19 5.67 -6.82 4.21
N ASP A 20 6.42 -7.55 5.05
CA ASP A 20 7.85 -7.34 5.28
C ASP A 20 8.63 -8.16 4.23
N ILE A 21 9.02 -7.51 3.12
CA ILE A 21 9.62 -8.20 1.98
C ILE A 21 10.99 -8.81 2.30
N ASP A 22 11.68 -8.35 3.36
CA ASP A 22 12.96 -8.93 3.78
C ASP A 22 12.81 -10.38 4.25
N ARG A 23 11.57 -10.81 4.56
CA ARG A 23 11.22 -12.20 4.91
C ARG A 23 10.91 -13.09 3.71
N TYR A 24 10.78 -12.52 2.51
CA TYR A 24 10.38 -13.21 1.29
C TYR A 24 11.40 -12.94 0.17
N PRO A 25 12.53 -13.67 0.16
CA PRO A 25 13.60 -13.47 -0.83
C PRO A 25 13.11 -13.53 -2.27
N GLU A 26 12.07 -14.32 -2.54
CA GLU A 26 11.49 -14.53 -3.88
C GLU A 26 10.83 -13.30 -4.48
N ILE A 27 10.32 -12.38 -3.65
CA ILE A 27 9.70 -11.13 -4.12
C ILE A 27 10.60 -9.92 -3.89
N ARG A 28 11.59 -10.02 -3.01
CA ARG A 28 12.45 -8.91 -2.61
C ARG A 28 13.00 -8.12 -3.80
N ASP A 29 13.53 -8.81 -4.80
CA ASP A 29 14.13 -8.19 -6.00
C ASP A 29 13.10 -7.45 -6.88
N SER A 30 11.81 -7.83 -6.81
CA SER A 30 10.74 -7.18 -7.57
C SER A 30 10.33 -5.83 -6.94
N TYR A 31 10.58 -5.67 -5.65
CA TYR A 31 10.22 -4.48 -4.89
C TYR A 31 11.44 -3.58 -4.61
N ASP A 32 12.64 -4.15 -4.50
CA ASP A 32 13.93 -3.48 -4.37
C ASP A 32 13.89 -2.24 -3.46
N THR A 33 14.10 -1.04 -4.01
CA THR A 33 14.16 0.24 -3.28
C THR A 33 12.81 0.96 -3.23
N ARG A 34 11.75 0.42 -3.84
CA ARG A 34 10.40 0.99 -3.88
C ARG A 34 9.64 0.72 -2.58
N ILE A 35 10.23 1.03 -1.43
CA ILE A 35 9.64 0.79 -0.12
C ILE A 35 9.67 2.10 0.67
N PRO A 36 8.58 2.49 1.36
CA PRO A 36 7.28 1.83 1.42
C PRO A 36 6.47 1.99 0.12
N LEU A 37 5.78 0.94 -0.29
CA LEU A 37 4.90 0.90 -1.45
C LEU A 37 3.53 0.35 -1.04
N LEU A 38 2.50 0.98 -1.60
CA LEU A 38 1.11 0.59 -1.45
C LEU A 38 0.58 0.16 -2.81
N GLU A 39 0.11 -1.08 -2.89
CA GLU A 39 -0.49 -1.65 -4.09
C GLU A 39 -1.91 -2.14 -3.78
N ASP A 40 -2.75 -2.21 -4.82
CA ASP A 40 -4.01 -2.93 -4.72
C ASP A 40 -3.83 -4.45 -4.84
N ASN A 41 -4.93 -5.19 -4.80
CA ASN A 41 -4.92 -6.65 -4.91
C ASN A 41 -4.57 -7.18 -6.33
N GLN A 42 -4.40 -6.30 -7.31
CA GLN A 42 -3.97 -6.62 -8.67
C GLN A 42 -2.51 -6.19 -8.93
N GLY A 43 -1.81 -5.66 -7.91
CA GLY A 43 -0.44 -5.16 -8.04
C GLY A 43 -0.35 -3.77 -8.67
N ARG A 44 -1.46 -3.02 -8.77
CA ARG A 44 -1.42 -1.63 -9.22
C ARG A 44 -0.86 -0.77 -8.08
N CYS A 45 0.23 -0.07 -8.36
CA CYS A 45 0.79 0.92 -7.45
C CYS A 45 -0.21 2.07 -7.20
N LEU A 46 -0.59 2.25 -5.95
CA LEU A 46 -1.38 3.38 -5.47
C LEU A 46 -0.49 4.51 -4.93
N SER A 47 0.68 4.18 -4.37
CA SER A 47 1.57 5.16 -3.74
C SER A 47 2.95 4.57 -3.39
N GLU A 48 4.02 5.35 -3.56
CA GLU A 48 5.41 5.00 -3.22
C GLU A 48 6.06 6.08 -2.34
N TYR A 49 6.95 5.67 -1.44
CA TYR A 49 7.75 6.49 -0.51
C TYR A 49 6.93 7.28 0.54
N PHE A 50 5.87 7.96 0.11
CA PHE A 50 4.93 8.73 0.93
C PHE A 50 3.51 8.41 0.52
N LEU A 51 2.58 8.42 1.48
CA LEU A 51 1.18 8.13 1.20
C LEU A 51 0.57 9.22 0.31
N ASP A 52 0.15 8.84 -0.90
CA ASP A 52 -0.76 9.64 -1.69
C ASP A 52 -2.21 9.32 -1.28
N GLN A 53 -2.72 10.11 -0.35
CA GLN A 53 -4.08 9.93 0.16
C GLN A 53 -5.13 10.18 -0.95
N ALA A 54 -4.88 11.07 -1.91
CA ALA A 54 -5.84 11.35 -2.97
C ALA A 54 -6.01 10.12 -3.88
N SER A 55 -4.90 9.51 -4.29
CA SER A 55 -4.91 8.28 -5.09
C SER A 55 -5.59 7.11 -4.38
N LEU A 56 -5.31 6.91 -3.08
CA LEU A 56 -5.99 5.90 -2.27
C LEU A 56 -7.50 6.14 -2.18
N LEU A 57 -7.92 7.36 -1.87
CA LEU A 57 -9.35 7.68 -1.73
C LEU A 57 -10.10 7.56 -3.07
N SER A 58 -9.46 7.95 -4.17
CA SER A 58 -9.99 7.75 -5.53
C SER A 58 -10.22 6.26 -5.81
N TYR A 59 -9.25 5.41 -5.47
CA TYR A 59 -9.37 3.96 -5.61
C TYR A 59 -10.52 3.39 -4.74
N LEU A 60 -10.61 3.78 -3.46
CA LEU A 60 -11.65 3.31 -2.55
C LEU A 60 -13.07 3.76 -2.97
N GLN A 61 -13.18 4.86 -3.71
CA GLN A 61 -14.44 5.36 -4.28
C GLN A 61 -14.83 4.65 -5.59
N GLY A 62 -13.97 3.79 -6.15
CA GLY A 62 -14.23 3.02 -7.36
C GLY A 62 -13.90 3.74 -8.67
N ALA A 63 -12.93 4.67 -8.66
CA ALA A 63 -12.47 5.40 -9.84
C ALA A 63 -11.42 4.64 -10.69
#